data_AF-A0A4U7D5Q4-F1
#
_entry.id   AF-A0A4U7D5Q4-F1
#
_cell.length_a   1.000
_cell.length_b   1.000
_cell.length_c   1.000
_cell.angle_alpha   90.00
_cell.angle_beta   90.00
_cell.angle_gamma   90.00
#
_symmetry.space_group_name_H-M   'P 1'
#
loop_
_entity.id
_entity.type
_entity.pdbx_description
1 polymer ?
#
loop_
_entity_poly.entity_id
_entity_poly.type
_entity_poly.pdbx_seq_one_letter_code
_entity_poly.pdbx_strand_id
1 'polypeptide(L)'
;EAAFGGGPPGTIATKSGLLDLETRDCRPIQPDDRVRWRLDTEYDPEADCPRWKAFLGDVVEPESIPLLQEYIGFCLRHWDLPRKKSLILFGPTDAGKSVFLDVVRALFGGDDSVSTSSTSIQYLANERWGPARLVNTAINIRNDLDNSTIENTGKVKEIIAGDALDAERKRKPVFKFSPTTKHIFAANRAPTRDVDDDGFWNRWLTVFFPESVPREEQ
;
A
#
# COMPACT_ATOMS: atom_id res chain seq x y z
N GLU A 1 19.59 -1.55 9.41
CA GLU A 1 19.03 -2.91 9.58
C GLU A 1 18.99 -3.57 8.21
N ALA A 2 19.10 -4.90 8.12
CA ALA A 2 18.93 -5.57 6.82
C ALA A 2 17.46 -5.46 6.41
N ALA A 3 17.20 -4.98 5.20
CA ALA A 3 15.86 -4.96 4.62
C ALA A 3 15.48 -6.39 4.23
N PHE A 4 14.34 -6.84 4.70
CA PHE A 4 13.76 -8.12 4.34
C PHE A 4 12.34 -7.88 3.82
N GLY A 5 11.96 -8.59 2.76
CA GLY A 5 10.64 -8.53 2.14
C GLY A 5 10.27 -9.91 1.63
N GLY A 6 9.03 -10.14 1.20
CA GLY A 6 8.45 -11.45 0.91
C GLY A 6 9.05 -12.21 -0.29
N GLY A 7 10.38 -12.35 -0.36
CA GLY A 7 11.13 -13.05 -1.41
C GLY A 7 12.29 -12.21 -1.97
N PRO A 8 13.19 -12.80 -2.75
CA PRO A 8 14.11 -12.06 -3.62
C PRO A 8 13.39 -11.12 -4.60
N PRO A 9 14.06 -10.08 -5.15
CA PRO A 9 13.49 -9.23 -6.20
C PRO A 9 12.95 -10.05 -7.38
N GLY A 10 11.80 -9.66 -7.92
CA GLY A 10 11.10 -10.40 -8.98
C GLY A 10 10.16 -11.48 -8.46
N THR A 11 10.23 -11.81 -7.17
CA THR A 11 9.43 -12.89 -6.57
C THR A 11 8.56 -12.42 -5.41
N ILE A 12 7.51 -13.19 -5.12
CA ILE A 12 6.67 -13.01 -3.95
C ILE A 12 6.28 -14.35 -3.31
N ALA A 13 6.40 -14.43 -1.99
CA ALA A 13 5.96 -15.58 -1.23
C ALA A 13 4.44 -15.59 -1.08
N THR A 14 3.84 -16.76 -1.26
CA THR A 14 2.41 -17.04 -1.16
C THR A 14 2.18 -18.26 -0.26
N LYS A 15 0.94 -18.70 -0.06
CA LYS A 15 0.65 -19.99 0.60
C LYS A 15 1.16 -21.19 -0.23
N SER A 16 1.21 -21.07 -1.56
CA SER A 16 1.67 -22.13 -2.48
C SER A 16 3.20 -22.25 -2.58
N GLY A 17 3.93 -21.20 -2.23
CA GLY A 17 5.39 -21.16 -2.36
C GLY A 17 5.91 -19.78 -2.76
N LEU A 18 7.15 -19.74 -3.22
CA LEU A 18 7.75 -18.57 -3.83
C LEU A 18 7.35 -18.51 -5.31
N LEU A 19 6.57 -17.49 -5.66
CA LEU A 19 6.11 -17.21 -7.02
C LEU A 19 7.06 -16.22 -7.70
N ASP A 20 7.51 -16.55 -8.90
CA ASP A 20 8.17 -15.60 -9.79
C ASP A 20 7.12 -14.82 -10.59
N LEU A 21 7.16 -13.49 -10.51
CA LEU A 21 6.11 -12.61 -11.04
C LEU A 21 6.17 -12.43 -12.56
N GLU A 22 7.27 -12.82 -13.21
CA GLU A 22 7.44 -12.72 -14.66
C GLU A 22 7.11 -14.05 -15.34
N THR A 23 7.73 -15.14 -14.87
CA THR A 23 7.57 -16.49 -15.43
C THR A 23 6.30 -17.19 -14.97
N ARG A 24 5.74 -16.78 -13.82
CA ARG A 24 4.62 -17.44 -13.12
C ARG A 24 4.96 -18.82 -12.54
N ASP A 25 6.23 -19.18 -12.48
CA ASP A 25 6.68 -20.40 -11.84
C ASP A 25 6.58 -20.28 -10.31
N CYS A 26 6.05 -21.32 -9.66
CA CYS A 26 5.94 -21.38 -8.20
C CYS A 26 6.72 -22.58 -7.67
N ARG A 27 7.64 -22.31 -6.72
CA ARG A 27 8.47 -23.34 -6.08
C ARG A 27 8.39 -23.29 -4.55
N PRO A 28 8.75 -24.37 -3.84
CA PRO A 28 8.87 -24.33 -2.39
C PRO A 28 9.85 -23.24 -1.93
N ILE A 29 9.50 -22.55 -0.84
CA ILE A 29 10.35 -21.55 -0.19
C ILE A 29 11.54 -22.25 0.46
N GLN A 30 12.73 -21.74 0.22
CA GLN A 30 13.99 -22.20 0.81
C GLN A 30 14.51 -21.19 1.85
N PRO A 31 15.32 -21.62 2.83
CA PRO A 31 15.90 -20.71 3.82
C PRO A 31 16.66 -19.51 3.21
N ASP A 32 17.34 -19.73 2.09
CA ASP A 32 18.14 -18.71 1.39
C ASP A 32 17.28 -17.63 0.72
N ASP A 33 15.98 -17.85 0.55
CA ASP A 33 15.05 -16.85 0.02
C ASP A 33 14.79 -15.71 1.03
N ARG A 34 15.16 -15.90 2.30
CA ARG A 34 15.04 -14.91 3.39
C ARG A 34 13.65 -14.29 3.53
N VAL A 35 12.62 -15.07 3.22
CA VAL A 35 11.21 -14.66 3.33
C VAL A 35 10.86 -14.35 4.79
N ARG A 36 10.25 -13.18 5.03
CA ARG A 36 9.80 -12.75 6.37
C ARG A 36 8.29 -12.60 6.50
N TRP A 37 7.59 -12.54 5.38
CA TRP A 37 6.15 -12.51 5.25
C TRP A 37 5.76 -13.09 3.89
N ARG A 38 4.51 -13.50 3.75
CA ARG A 38 3.94 -14.02 2.49
C ARG A 38 2.53 -13.43 2.31
N LEU A 39 2.04 -13.43 1.08
CA LEU A 39 0.62 -13.19 0.82
C LEU A 39 -0.22 -14.29 1.46
N ASP A 40 -1.39 -13.93 1.98
CA ASP A 40 -2.30 -14.87 2.63
C ASP A 40 -3.23 -15.60 1.65
N THR A 41 -2.76 -15.82 0.43
CA THR A 41 -3.49 -16.53 -0.64
C THR A 41 -2.63 -17.63 -1.25
N GLU A 42 -3.29 -18.66 -1.75
CA GLU A 42 -2.69 -19.61 -2.69
C GLU A 42 -2.58 -18.95 -4.07
N TYR A 43 -1.60 -19.38 -4.86
CA TYR A 43 -1.44 -19.01 -6.25
C TYR A 43 -2.09 -20.07 -7.15
N ASP A 44 -3.05 -19.63 -7.97
CA ASP A 44 -3.67 -20.41 -9.04
C ASP A 44 -3.71 -19.54 -10.30
N PRO A 45 -3.01 -19.91 -11.39
CA PRO A 45 -2.97 -19.12 -12.62
C PRO A 45 -4.32 -19.04 -13.35
N GLU A 46 -5.24 -19.97 -13.09
CA GLU A 46 -6.56 -20.04 -13.71
C GLU A 46 -7.66 -19.47 -12.79
N ALA A 47 -7.29 -18.94 -11.62
CA ALA A 47 -8.24 -18.39 -10.68
C ALA A 47 -9.04 -17.22 -11.27
N ASP A 48 -10.34 -17.25 -11.04
CA ASP A 48 -11.24 -16.13 -11.27
C ASP A 48 -11.72 -15.50 -9.95
N CYS A 49 -12.13 -14.23 -10.01
CA CYS A 49 -12.59 -13.47 -8.85
C CYS A 49 -13.91 -12.73 -9.13
N PRO A 50 -14.99 -13.45 -9.50
CA PRO A 50 -16.24 -12.82 -9.96
C PRO A 50 -16.87 -11.89 -8.92
N ARG A 51 -16.85 -12.25 -7.64
CA ARG A 51 -17.34 -11.38 -6.55
C ARG A 51 -16.53 -10.10 -6.40
N TRP A 52 -15.21 -10.18 -6.56
CA TRP A 52 -14.34 -9.01 -6.50
C TRP A 52 -14.53 -8.11 -7.72
N LYS A 53 -14.66 -8.68 -8.91
CA LYS A 53 -14.96 -7.95 -10.15
C LYS A 53 -16.31 -7.23 -10.07
N ALA A 54 -17.35 -7.91 -9.57
CA ALA A 54 -18.66 -7.32 -9.36
C ALA A 54 -18.57 -6.14 -8.37
N PHE A 55 -17.98 -6.37 -7.20
CA PHE A 55 -17.75 -5.31 -6.21
C PHE A 55 -17.07 -4.07 -6.80
N LEU A 56 -16.00 -4.25 -7.58
CA LEU A 56 -15.32 -3.12 -8.22
C LEU A 56 -16.22 -2.39 -9.23
N GLY A 57 -17.04 -3.13 -9.99
CA GLY A 57 -18.02 -2.54 -10.91
C GLY A 57 -19.16 -1.79 -10.21
N ASP A 58 -19.46 -2.14 -8.96
CA ASP A 58 -20.52 -1.50 -8.18
C ASP A 58 -20.05 -0.19 -7.51
N VAL A 59 -18.76 -0.10 -7.14
CA VAL A 59 -18.25 0.98 -6.26
C VAL A 59 -17.38 2.02 -6.95
N VAL A 60 -16.90 1.78 -8.17
CA VAL A 60 -16.12 2.75 -8.96
C VAL A 60 -16.51 2.71 -10.43
N GLU A 61 -16.22 3.82 -11.12
CA GLU A 61 -16.38 3.89 -12.58
C GLU A 61 -15.48 2.86 -13.29
N PRO A 62 -15.94 2.23 -14.40
CA PRO A 62 -15.19 1.21 -15.13
C PRO A 62 -13.77 1.62 -15.51
N GLU A 63 -13.54 2.89 -15.82
CA GLU A 63 -12.24 3.45 -16.22
C GLU A 63 -11.23 3.50 -15.06
N SER A 64 -11.72 3.48 -13.80
CA SER A 64 -10.87 3.49 -12.60
C SER A 64 -10.40 2.09 -12.20
N ILE A 65 -11.10 1.04 -12.64
CA ILE A 65 -10.80 -0.36 -12.29
C ILE A 65 -9.37 -0.77 -12.69
N PRO A 66 -8.88 -0.48 -13.92
CA PRO A 66 -7.51 -0.82 -14.30
C PRO A 66 -6.46 -0.15 -13.42
N LEU A 67 -6.68 1.11 -13.00
CA LEU A 67 -5.76 1.83 -12.12
C LEU A 67 -5.66 1.19 -10.75
N LEU A 68 -6.80 0.80 -10.15
CA LEU A 68 -6.81 0.08 -8.88
C LEU A 68 -6.05 -1.24 -9.01
N GLN A 69 -6.35 -2.05 -10.04
CA GLN A 69 -5.70 -3.33 -10.26
C GLN A 69 -4.20 -3.20 -10.53
N GLU A 70 -3.78 -2.25 -11.37
CA GLU A 70 -2.35 -1.98 -11.63
C GLU A 70 -1.64 -1.54 -10.35
N TYR A 71 -2.27 -0.70 -9.53
CA TYR A 71 -1.66 -0.26 -8.28
C TYR A 71 -1.50 -1.41 -7.27
N ILE A 72 -2.49 -2.29 -7.15
CA ILE A 72 -2.35 -3.49 -6.29
C ILE A 72 -1.30 -4.46 -6.86
N GLY A 73 -1.22 -4.62 -8.18
CA GLY A 73 -0.13 -5.35 -8.84
C GLY A 73 1.24 -4.73 -8.55
N PHE A 74 1.32 -3.39 -8.53
CA PHE A 74 2.52 -2.66 -8.13
C PHE A 74 2.89 -2.89 -6.66
N CYS A 75 1.91 -3.06 -5.75
CA CYS A 75 2.18 -3.43 -4.36
C CYS A 75 2.89 -4.79 -4.21
N LEU A 76 2.71 -5.72 -5.16
CA LEU A 76 3.43 -7.01 -5.17
C LEU A 76 4.94 -6.84 -5.38
N ARG A 77 5.38 -5.74 -6.01
CA ARG A 77 6.80 -5.40 -6.19
C ARG A 77 7.42 -4.87 -4.91
N HIS A 78 7.45 -5.67 -3.84
CA HIS A 78 7.84 -5.22 -2.50
C HIS A 78 9.31 -4.75 -2.37
N TRP A 79 10.14 -4.94 -3.39
CA TRP A 79 11.58 -4.61 -3.38
C TRP A 79 11.95 -3.24 -3.97
N ASP A 80 11.07 -2.55 -4.70
CA ASP A 80 11.41 -1.25 -5.34
C ASP A 80 10.24 -0.26 -5.50
N LEU A 81 10.54 1.01 -5.82
CA LEU A 81 9.54 2.08 -6.01
C LEU A 81 9.73 2.87 -7.34
N PRO A 82 9.78 2.21 -8.51
CA PRO A 82 10.08 2.87 -9.79
C PRO A 82 9.09 3.96 -10.19
N ARG A 83 7.83 3.89 -9.75
CA ARG A 83 6.77 4.84 -10.14
C ARG A 83 6.72 6.08 -9.24
N LYS A 84 7.21 6.00 -8.00
CA LYS A 84 7.14 7.08 -7.00
C LYS A 84 5.71 7.63 -6.82
N LYS A 85 4.70 6.75 -6.74
CA LYS A 85 3.28 7.10 -6.59
C LYS A 85 2.69 6.46 -5.32
N SER A 86 1.71 7.15 -4.75
CA SER A 86 0.78 6.69 -3.71
C SER A 86 -0.64 6.73 -4.23
N LEU A 87 -1.51 5.85 -3.74
CA LEU A 87 -2.93 5.82 -4.11
C LEU A 87 -3.76 6.49 -3.03
N ILE A 88 -4.68 7.37 -3.42
CA ILE A 88 -5.69 7.96 -2.56
C ILE A 88 -7.09 7.67 -3.10
N LEU A 89 -7.95 7.15 -2.23
CA LEU A 89 -9.35 6.84 -2.51
C LEU A 89 -10.22 7.93 -1.91
N PHE A 90 -11.04 8.58 -2.73
CA PHE A 90 -12.01 9.58 -2.28
C PHE A 90 -13.44 9.09 -2.47
N GLY A 91 -14.35 9.51 -1.61
CA GLY A 91 -15.77 9.16 -1.72
C GLY A 91 -16.50 9.37 -0.40
N PRO A 92 -17.84 9.39 -0.37
CA PRO A 92 -18.58 9.53 0.87
C PRO A 92 -18.38 8.34 1.82
N THR A 93 -18.86 8.47 3.06
CA THR A 93 -18.96 7.34 3.99
C THR A 93 -19.78 6.22 3.36
N ASP A 94 -19.47 4.97 3.68
CA ASP A 94 -20.15 3.77 3.16
C ASP A 94 -20.05 3.57 1.64
N ALA A 95 -19.10 4.22 0.96
CA ALA A 95 -18.87 4.06 -0.48
C ALA A 95 -18.04 2.81 -0.87
N GLY A 96 -17.84 1.83 0.02
CA GLY A 96 -17.02 0.65 -0.28
C GLY A 96 -15.50 0.83 -0.19
N LYS A 97 -14.99 2.04 0.08
CA LYS A 97 -13.53 2.31 0.26
C LYS A 97 -12.88 1.38 1.29
N SER A 98 -13.49 1.24 2.47
CA SER A 98 -12.97 0.38 3.55
C SER A 98 -12.93 -1.08 3.13
N VAL A 99 -13.97 -1.57 2.44
CA VAL A 99 -14.02 -2.95 1.93
C VAL A 99 -12.88 -3.22 0.96
N PHE A 100 -12.62 -2.30 0.02
CA PHE A 100 -11.48 -2.39 -0.88
C PHE A 100 -10.15 -2.48 -0.11
N LEU A 101 -9.94 -1.57 0.85
CA LEU A 101 -8.72 -1.53 1.65
C LEU A 101 -8.53 -2.76 2.54
N ASP A 102 -9.61 -3.30 3.09
CA ASP A 102 -9.58 -4.47 3.96
C ASP A 102 -9.28 -5.75 3.16
N VAL A 103 -9.81 -5.89 1.94
CA VAL A 103 -9.44 -7.00 1.02
C VAL A 103 -7.95 -6.93 0.67
N VAL A 104 -7.45 -5.75 0.32
CA VAL A 104 -6.00 -5.58 0.03
C VAL A 104 -5.18 -5.85 1.28
N ARG A 105 -5.60 -5.39 2.47
CA ARG A 105 -4.88 -5.67 3.72
C ARG A 105 -4.84 -7.17 4.02
N ALA A 106 -5.97 -7.86 3.86
CA ALA A 106 -6.06 -9.31 4.05
C ALA A 106 -5.14 -10.07 3.10
N LEU A 107 -5.03 -9.66 1.82
CA LEU A 107 -4.11 -10.24 0.85
C LEU A 107 -2.65 -10.22 1.35
N PHE A 108 -2.25 -9.15 2.04
CA PHE A 108 -0.92 -9.01 2.64
C PHE A 108 -0.81 -9.52 4.09
N GLY A 109 -1.75 -10.35 4.54
CA GLY A 109 -1.69 -11.02 5.85
C GLY A 109 -2.38 -10.31 7.01
N GLY A 110 -3.13 -9.22 6.74
CA GLY A 110 -3.88 -8.51 7.77
C GLY A 110 -3.04 -7.60 8.66
N ASP A 111 -3.69 -6.96 9.64
CA ASP A 111 -3.09 -5.94 10.52
C ASP A 111 -1.92 -6.46 11.40
N ASP A 112 -1.91 -7.75 11.73
CA ASP A 112 -0.84 -8.36 12.53
C ASP A 112 0.39 -8.77 11.69
N SER A 113 0.29 -8.71 10.36
CA SER A 113 1.40 -9.07 9.49
C SER A 113 2.45 -7.96 9.42
N VAL A 114 3.72 -8.36 9.49
CA VAL A 114 4.87 -7.44 9.37
C VAL A 114 4.97 -6.74 8.00
N SER A 115 4.27 -7.23 6.98
CA SER A 115 4.17 -6.60 5.66
C SER A 115 3.23 -5.39 5.63
N THR A 116 2.42 -5.17 6.67
CA THR A 116 1.42 -4.12 6.68
C THR A 116 1.74 -3.05 7.74
N SER A 117 1.28 -1.84 7.48
CA SER A 117 1.29 -0.72 8.43
C SER A 117 0.00 0.07 8.27
N SER A 118 -0.47 0.68 9.36
CA SER A 118 -1.64 1.58 9.39
C SER A 118 -1.28 2.97 9.91
N THR A 119 -0.22 3.54 9.33
CA THR A 119 0.33 4.84 9.74
C THR A 119 -0.18 5.94 8.81
N SER A 120 -0.70 7.04 9.38
CA SER A 120 -1.14 8.20 8.59
C SER A 120 0.05 8.89 7.93
N ILE A 121 -0.19 9.58 6.81
CA ILE A 121 0.88 10.30 6.11
C ILE A 121 1.45 11.44 6.97
N GLN A 122 0.60 12.05 7.80
CA GLN A 122 0.96 13.11 8.74
C GLN A 122 1.89 12.58 9.82
N TYR A 123 1.60 11.41 10.40
CA TYR A 123 2.51 10.80 11.39
C TYR A 123 3.85 10.44 10.75
N LEU A 124 3.85 9.93 9.52
CA LEU A 124 5.08 9.64 8.79
C LEU A 124 5.92 10.90 8.54
N ALA A 125 5.28 12.02 8.17
CA ALA A 125 5.92 13.28 7.87
C ALA A 125 6.38 14.04 9.13
N ASN A 126 5.48 14.23 10.09
CA ASN A 126 5.66 15.17 11.19
C ASN A 126 6.38 14.51 12.39
N GLU A 127 6.22 13.20 12.60
CA GLU A 127 6.79 12.52 13.76
C GLU A 127 8.15 11.86 13.46
N ARG A 128 9.10 12.04 14.38
CA ARG A 128 10.45 11.44 14.26
C ARG A 128 10.46 9.91 14.27
N TRP A 129 9.45 9.29 14.88
CA TRP A 129 9.30 7.83 14.94
C TRP A 129 8.48 7.25 13.77
N GLY A 130 7.87 8.11 12.94
CA GLY A 130 7.04 7.71 11.80
C GLY A 130 7.76 6.77 10.84
N PRO A 131 8.92 7.18 10.26
CA PRO A 131 9.62 6.36 9.27
C PRO A 131 9.98 4.95 9.75
N ALA A 132 10.25 4.77 11.04
CA ALA A 132 10.56 3.46 11.60
C ALA A 132 9.40 2.44 11.50
N ARG A 133 8.17 2.90 11.29
CA ARG A 133 6.98 2.05 11.03
C ARG A 133 6.98 1.42 9.64
N LEU A 134 7.80 1.92 8.71
CA LEU A 134 7.87 1.44 7.33
C LEU A 134 8.96 0.37 7.12
N VAL A 135 9.72 0.05 8.15
CA VAL A 135 10.80 -0.93 8.05
C VAL A 135 10.21 -2.32 7.81
N ASN A 136 10.61 -2.94 6.69
CA ASN A 136 10.17 -4.28 6.24
C ASN A 136 8.67 -4.39 5.91
N THR A 137 7.96 -3.28 5.76
CA THR A 137 6.54 -3.27 5.36
C THR A 137 6.42 -3.13 3.84
N ALA A 138 5.53 -3.91 3.24
CA ALA A 138 5.22 -3.86 1.82
C ALA A 138 4.18 -2.80 1.49
N ILE A 139 3.16 -2.68 2.34
CA ILE A 139 2.05 -1.76 2.17
C ILE A 139 1.78 -0.96 3.45
N ASN A 140 1.35 0.27 3.27
CA ASN A 140 0.81 1.11 4.34
C ASN A 140 -0.60 1.54 3.96
N ILE A 141 -1.60 1.04 4.68
CA ILE A 141 -3.02 1.30 4.42
C ILE A 141 -3.60 2.11 5.56
N ARG A 142 -4.23 3.25 5.24
CA ARG A 142 -4.96 4.05 6.22
C ARG A 142 -6.38 4.35 5.72
N ASN A 143 -7.38 3.91 6.48
CA ASN A 143 -8.79 4.01 6.09
C ASN A 143 -9.38 5.43 6.21
N ASP A 144 -8.78 6.27 7.04
CA ASP A 144 -9.23 7.65 7.24
C ASP A 144 -8.01 8.55 7.45
N LEU A 145 -7.78 9.44 6.48
CA LEU A 145 -6.89 10.56 6.63
C LEU A 145 -7.63 11.66 7.38
N ASP A 146 -7.04 12.05 8.50
CA ASP A 146 -7.46 13.22 9.25
C ASP A 146 -7.17 14.51 8.45
N ASN A 147 -7.95 15.56 8.73
CA ASN A 147 -7.75 16.89 8.14
C ASN A 147 -6.54 17.64 8.74
N SER A 148 -5.62 16.95 9.41
CA SER A 148 -4.45 17.57 10.02
C SER A 148 -3.41 17.93 8.95
N THR A 149 -2.66 18.99 9.22
CA THR A 149 -1.70 19.55 8.26
C THR A 149 -0.49 18.63 8.09
N ILE A 150 -0.11 18.40 6.83
CA ILE A 150 1.19 17.83 6.48
C ILE A 150 2.21 18.98 6.54
N GLU A 151 3.00 19.04 7.60
CA GLU A 151 3.96 20.14 7.79
C GLU A 151 5.19 19.98 6.89
N ASN A 152 5.56 18.74 6.57
CA ASN A 152 6.75 18.42 5.79
C ASN A 152 6.41 17.65 4.52
N THR A 153 5.96 18.37 3.48
CA THR A 153 5.65 17.77 2.16
C THR A 153 6.89 17.21 1.47
N GLY A 154 8.08 17.77 1.74
CA GLY A 154 9.37 17.25 1.26
C GLY A 154 9.61 15.81 1.72
N LYS A 155 9.47 15.56 3.03
CA LYS A 155 9.62 14.22 3.61
C LYS A 155 8.59 13.23 3.07
N VAL A 156 7.37 13.67 2.77
CA VAL A 156 6.39 12.82 2.07
C VAL A 156 6.89 12.42 0.67
N LYS A 157 7.46 13.35 -0.11
CA LYS A 157 8.02 13.05 -1.44
C LYS A 157 9.17 12.05 -1.35
N GLU A 158 10.03 12.16 -0.34
CA GLU A 158 11.14 11.25 -0.09
C GLU A 158 10.65 9.85 0.30
N ILE A 159 9.68 9.75 1.22
CA ILE A 159 9.04 8.49 1.61
C ILE A 159 8.42 7.79 0.40
N ILE A 160 7.61 8.50 -0.39
CA ILE A 160 6.95 7.93 -1.58
C ILE A 160 7.96 7.58 -2.68
N ALA A 161 9.09 8.29 -2.75
CA ALA A 161 10.17 8.00 -3.70
C ALA A 161 11.01 6.78 -3.31
N GLY A 162 11.01 6.39 -2.03
CA GLY A 162 11.95 5.41 -1.50
C GLY A 162 13.35 5.96 -1.25
N ASP A 163 13.48 7.28 -1.07
CA ASP A 163 14.76 7.92 -0.78
C ASP A 163 15.27 7.47 0.61
N ALA A 164 16.58 7.55 0.84
CA ALA A 164 17.15 7.13 2.13
C ALA A 164 16.76 8.12 3.23
N LEU A 165 16.20 7.60 4.33
CA LEU A 165 15.69 8.37 5.46
C LEU A 165 16.39 7.94 6.76
N ASP A 166 16.49 8.87 7.70
CA ASP A 166 16.76 8.54 9.10
C ASP A 166 15.48 8.02 9.78
N ALA A 167 15.60 6.92 10.49
CA ALA A 167 14.55 6.32 11.30
C ALA A 167 14.97 6.18 12.75
N GLU A 168 14.06 6.50 13.65
CA GLU A 168 14.27 6.41 15.09
C GLU A 168 13.27 5.44 15.72
N ARG A 169 13.77 4.53 16.58
CA ARG A 169 12.93 3.78 17.53
C ARG A 169 13.20 4.31 18.94
N LYS A 170 12.16 4.39 19.77
CA LYS A 170 12.26 4.92 21.14
C LYS A 170 13.40 4.23 21.91
N ARG A 171 14.35 5.03 22.42
CA ARG A 171 15.53 4.57 23.18
C ARG A 171 16.50 3.66 22.39
N LYS A 172 16.54 3.77 21.07
CA LYS A 172 17.54 3.10 20.22
C LYS A 172 18.31 4.11 19.38
N PRO A 173 19.53 3.78 18.92
CA PRO A 173 20.25 4.61 17.96
C PRO A 173 19.42 4.84 16.68
N VAL A 174 19.59 6.02 16.09
CA VAL A 174 19.07 6.33 14.75
C VAL A 174 19.75 5.42 13.74
N PHE A 175 19.00 5.00 12.72
CA PHE A 175 19.53 4.23 11.62
C PHE A 175 18.98 4.74 10.30
N LYS A 176 19.74 4.54 9.22
CA LYS A 176 19.31 4.85 7.86
C LYS A 176 18.68 3.64 7.19
N PHE A 177 17.64 3.89 6.40
CA PHE A 177 17.04 2.89 5.51
C PHE A 177 16.32 3.58 4.34
N SER A 178 16.09 2.83 3.27
CA SER A 178 15.24 3.25 2.15
C SER A 178 13.93 2.46 2.20
N PRO A 179 12.76 3.09 2.34
CA PRO A 179 11.50 2.39 2.33
C PRO A 179 11.17 1.88 0.92
N THR A 180 10.53 0.72 0.84
CA THR A 180 9.93 0.20 -0.40
C THR A 180 8.41 0.10 -0.31
N THR A 181 7.83 0.61 0.77
CA THR A 181 6.41 0.53 1.11
C THR A 181 5.55 1.29 0.11
N LYS A 182 4.45 0.67 -0.35
CA LYS A 182 3.42 1.33 -1.18
C LYS A 182 2.33 1.86 -0.27
N HIS A 183 1.90 3.09 -0.49
CA HIS A 183 0.90 3.69 0.37
C HIS A 183 -0.46 3.74 -0.29
N ILE A 184 -1.51 3.39 0.46
CA ILE A 184 -2.91 3.50 0.06
C ILE A 184 -3.65 4.21 1.18
N PHE A 185 -4.31 5.32 0.85
CA PHE A 185 -5.05 6.10 1.81
C PHE A 185 -6.49 6.25 1.35
N ALA A 186 -7.43 6.31 2.28
CA ALA A 186 -8.80 6.73 2.01
C ALA A 186 -9.11 8.02 2.78
N ALA A 187 -9.93 8.86 2.16
CA ALA A 187 -10.45 10.08 2.75
C ALA A 187 -11.85 10.35 2.22
N ASN A 188 -12.67 11.04 3.00
CA ASN A 188 -14.04 11.36 2.58
C ASN A 188 -14.12 12.55 1.62
N ARG A 189 -13.12 13.44 1.67
CA ARG A 189 -13.05 14.63 0.81
C ARG A 189 -11.64 14.81 0.29
N ALA A 190 -11.52 15.36 -0.91
CA ALA A 190 -10.23 15.78 -1.41
C ALA A 190 -9.69 16.93 -0.54
N PRO A 191 -8.40 16.90 -0.16
CA PRO A 191 -7.76 18.04 0.49
C PRO A 191 -7.71 19.23 -0.47
N THR A 192 -7.73 20.44 0.08
CA THR A 192 -7.49 21.66 -0.69
C THR A 192 -6.07 21.61 -1.24
N ARG A 193 -5.91 21.86 -2.54
CA ARG A 193 -4.60 21.92 -3.19
C ARG A 193 -4.04 23.32 -3.13
N ASP A 194 -2.92 23.50 -2.43
CA ASP A 194 -2.07 24.67 -2.65
C ASP A 194 -1.35 24.55 -4.00
N VAL A 195 -1.41 25.62 -4.78
CA VAL A 195 -0.91 25.67 -6.18
C VAL A 195 0.62 25.57 -6.24
N ASP A 196 1.33 25.87 -5.15
CA ASP A 196 2.80 25.93 -5.12
C ASP A 196 3.50 24.59 -4.85
N ASP A 197 2.77 23.46 -4.79
CA ASP A 197 3.38 22.13 -4.53
C ASP A 197 2.98 21.02 -5.54
N ASP A 198 3.13 21.32 -6.84
CA ASP A 198 2.91 20.35 -7.93
C ASP A 198 3.73 19.06 -7.75
N GLY A 199 4.95 19.18 -7.23
CA GLY A 199 5.82 18.03 -6.98
C GLY A 199 5.25 17.06 -5.93
N PHE A 200 4.47 17.56 -4.98
CA PHE A 200 3.76 16.74 -3.98
C PHE A 200 2.52 16.11 -4.61
N TRP A 201 1.70 16.91 -5.29
CA TRP A 201 0.46 16.42 -5.91
C TRP A 201 0.71 15.38 -7.00
N ASN A 202 1.82 15.49 -7.74
CA ASN A 202 2.25 14.46 -8.70
C ASN A 202 2.62 13.12 -8.04
N ARG A 203 2.70 13.01 -6.71
CA ARG A 203 2.89 11.72 -6.04
C ARG A 203 1.59 10.93 -5.85
N TRP A 204 0.43 11.51 -6.16
CA TRP A 204 -0.86 10.91 -5.86
C TRP A 204 -1.59 10.44 -7.11
N LEU A 205 -1.99 9.18 -7.11
CA LEU A 205 -3.00 8.62 -7.99
C LEU A 205 -4.32 8.70 -7.25
N THR A 206 -5.36 9.21 -7.90
CA THR A 206 -6.67 9.41 -7.27
C THR A 206 -7.72 8.53 -7.93
N VAL A 207 -8.49 7.82 -7.12
CA VAL A 207 -9.69 7.09 -7.54
C VAL A 207 -10.88 7.56 -6.72
N PHE A 208 -12.01 7.79 -7.40
CA PHE A 208 -13.25 8.23 -6.78
C PHE A 208 -14.23 7.06 -6.66
N PHE A 209 -14.82 6.93 -5.48
CA PHE A 209 -15.92 6.03 -5.13
C PHE A 209 -17.14 6.96 -4.96
N PRO A 210 -17.99 7.12 -6.00
CA PRO A 210 -18.88 8.27 -6.09
C PRO A 210 -20.07 8.20 -5.12
N GLU A 211 -20.60 7.00 -4.88
CA GLU A 211 -21.88 6.80 -4.20
C GLU A 211 -21.73 6.00 -2.91
N SER A 212 -22.58 6.28 -1.92
CA SER A 212 -22.71 5.45 -0.73
C SER A 212 -23.50 4.18 -1.07
N VAL A 213 -22.99 3.02 -0.69
CA VAL A 213 -23.70 1.74 -0.84
C VAL A 213 -24.86 1.72 0.17
N PRO A 214 -26.12 1.49 -0.26
CA PRO A 214 -27.27 1.42 0.65
C PRO A 214 -27.10 0.35 1.72
N ARG A 215 -27.58 0.59 2.95
CA ARG A 215 -27.47 -0.37 4.06
C ARG A 215 -28.07 -1.76 3.79
N GLU A 216 -29.03 -1.83 2.87
CA GLU A 216 -29.68 -3.09 2.48
C GLU A 216 -28.79 -3.95 1.57
N GLU A 217 -27.77 -3.33 0.95
CA GLU A 217 -26.79 -3.95 0.04
C GLU A 217 -25.40 -4.13 0.69
N GLN A 218 -25.23 -3.69 1.95
CA GLN A 218 -24.02 -3.85 2.76
C GLN A 218 -23.95 -5.21 3.46
#